data_AF-A0A818C6J6-F1
#
_entry.id   AF-A0A818C6J6-F1
#
_cell.length_a   1.000
_cell.length_b   1.000
_cell.length_c   1.000
_cell.angle_alpha   90.00
_cell.angle_beta   90.00
_cell.angle_gamma   90.00
#
_symmetry.space_group_name_H-M   'P 1'
#
loop_
_entity.id
_entity.type
_entity.pdbx_description
1 polymer ?
#
loop_
_entity_poly.entity_id
_entity_poly.type
_entity_poly.pdbx_seq_one_letter_code
_entity_poly.pdbx_strand_id
1 'polypeptide(L)'
;MQNGHKMTVSATDCSNHRIVKWKCNSTSGQIAAGGNGLENSITQLNSPIDVIGDKESGCPLFAMLHEVRRWKPEDTNGIIVAGGSGEGDRLDQLSGRFHIFVYNDQSIYVSDEHNHRVMKWMKDAKEGIVVAGGNGPGNSLTQLWASIGVAVDQLDTIYIADSNNHRIIRWPQEVKQGSIVVDENGKEEQANQLSSSLDLTFDQQGNLYVVDNGNYRVQRFNIDIS
;
A
#
# COMPACT_ATOMS: atom_id res chain seq x y z
N MET A 1 17.85 -30.84 -0.80
CA MET A 1 18.57 -29.56 -0.69
C MET A 1 17.52 -28.45 -0.81
N GLN A 2 17.13 -27.84 0.31
CA GLN A 2 16.18 -26.72 0.29
C GLN A 2 16.89 -25.49 -0.26
N ASN A 3 16.39 -24.94 -1.37
CA ASN A 3 16.79 -23.62 -1.85
C ASN A 3 16.40 -22.61 -0.77
N GLY A 4 17.38 -22.14 0.00
CA GLY A 4 17.19 -21.03 0.93
C GLY A 4 16.76 -19.81 0.12
N HIS A 5 15.50 -19.40 0.24
CA HIS A 5 15.04 -18.13 -0.30
C HIS A 5 15.93 -17.04 0.30
N LYS A 6 16.75 -16.40 -0.56
CA LYS A 6 17.59 -15.27 -0.14
C LYS A 6 16.66 -14.13 0.23
N MET A 7 16.37 -13.99 1.52
CA MET A 7 15.57 -12.87 2.02
C MET A 7 16.27 -11.56 1.70
N THR A 8 15.54 -10.62 1.12
CA THR A 8 16.02 -9.27 0.80
C THR A 8 15.03 -8.24 1.29
N VAL A 9 15.54 -7.11 1.76
CA VAL A 9 14.74 -5.94 2.15
C VAL A 9 14.90 -4.89 1.07
N SER A 10 13.82 -4.24 0.65
CA SER A 10 13.88 -3.07 -0.24
C SER A 10 13.22 -1.90 0.45
N ALA A 11 13.72 -0.69 0.21
CA ALA A 11 13.15 0.54 0.75
C ALA A 11 13.15 1.63 -0.32
N THR A 12 12.13 2.48 -0.27
CA THR A 12 12.05 3.70 -1.04
C THR A 12 12.93 4.77 -0.39
N ASP A 13 13.80 5.40 -1.17
CA ASP A 13 14.58 6.56 -0.78
C ASP A 13 14.05 7.75 -1.58
N CYS A 14 12.87 8.22 -1.15
CA CYS A 14 12.05 9.19 -1.88
C CYS A 14 12.82 10.48 -2.20
N SER A 15 13.57 11.01 -1.23
CA SER A 15 14.38 12.22 -1.38
C SER A 15 15.51 12.09 -2.40
N ASN A 16 15.96 10.87 -2.67
CA ASN A 16 17.00 10.59 -3.67
C ASN A 16 16.45 9.89 -4.92
N HIS A 17 15.13 9.83 -5.09
CA HIS A 17 14.49 9.32 -6.31
C HIS A 17 14.96 7.90 -6.69
N ARG A 18 15.13 7.03 -5.68
CA ARG A 18 15.68 5.68 -5.87
C ARG A 18 15.07 4.65 -4.93
N ILE A 19 15.27 3.38 -5.29
CA ILE A 19 15.01 2.22 -4.44
C ILE A 19 16.34 1.58 -4.10
N VAL A 20 16.50 1.22 -2.83
CA VAL A 20 17.68 0.52 -2.35
C VAL A 20 17.27 -0.87 -1.86
N LYS A 21 18.07 -1.87 -2.19
CA LYS A 21 17.86 -3.28 -1.82
C LYS A 21 19.05 -3.81 -1.03
N TRP A 22 18.77 -4.50 0.06
CA TRP A 22 19.73 -5.15 0.92
C TRP A 22 19.51 -6.65 0.93
N LYS A 23 20.60 -7.41 0.97
CA LYS A 23 20.55 -8.82 1.36
C LYS A 23 20.33 -8.90 2.87
N CYS A 24 19.61 -9.91 3.34
CA CYS A 24 19.48 -10.16 4.78
C CYS A 24 20.86 -10.18 5.46
N ASN A 25 20.97 -9.53 6.61
CA ASN A 25 22.20 -9.33 7.39
C ASN A 25 23.30 -8.48 6.70
N SER A 26 23.01 -7.80 5.59
CA SER A 26 23.93 -6.84 4.99
C SER A 26 23.74 -5.44 5.57
N THR A 27 24.84 -4.73 5.80
CA THR A 27 24.84 -3.32 6.21
C THR A 27 24.93 -2.35 5.01
N SER A 28 25.12 -2.86 3.79
CA SER A 28 25.24 -2.05 2.58
C SER A 28 24.15 -2.40 1.56
N GLY A 29 23.52 -1.36 1.01
CA GLY A 29 22.44 -1.47 0.04
C GLY A 29 22.96 -1.30 -1.38
N GLN A 30 22.27 -1.90 -2.34
CA GLN A 30 22.48 -1.69 -3.77
C GLN A 30 21.29 -0.93 -4.34
N ILE A 31 21.54 0.01 -5.26
CA ILE A 31 20.47 0.69 -5.98
C ILE A 31 19.77 -0.35 -6.86
N ALA A 32 18.48 -0.55 -6.64
CA ALA A 32 17.66 -1.49 -7.39
C ALA A 32 16.95 -0.82 -8.58
N ALA A 33 16.61 0.46 -8.43
CA ALA A 33 16.02 1.30 -9.48
C ALA A 33 16.21 2.79 -9.13
N GLY A 34 16.26 3.69 -10.13
CA GLY A 34 16.42 5.13 -9.95
C GLY A 34 17.84 5.61 -9.61
N GLY A 35 18.01 6.93 -9.42
CA GLY A 35 19.28 7.57 -9.05
C GLY A 35 19.81 8.64 -10.04
N ASN A 36 20.50 9.65 -9.49
CA ASN A 36 21.17 10.81 -10.12
C ASN A 36 20.29 11.92 -10.74
N GLY A 37 19.49 12.61 -9.92
CA GLY A 37 18.96 13.95 -10.22
C GLY A 37 17.44 14.10 -10.14
N LEU A 38 16.97 15.33 -10.32
CA LEU A 38 15.56 15.74 -10.49
C LEU A 38 15.18 15.79 -11.99
N GLU A 39 15.90 15.07 -12.85
CA GLU A 39 15.76 15.22 -14.29
C GLU A 39 14.71 14.25 -14.84
N ASN A 40 13.93 14.66 -15.84
CA ASN A 40 12.95 13.81 -16.51
C ASN A 40 13.61 12.76 -17.44
N SER A 41 14.75 12.20 -17.06
CA SER A 41 15.38 11.08 -17.74
C SER A 41 14.51 9.83 -17.58
N ILE A 42 14.30 9.09 -18.66
CA ILE A 42 13.57 7.82 -18.77
C ILE A 42 14.15 6.65 -17.94
N THR A 43 15.01 6.96 -16.97
CA THR A 43 15.68 6.03 -16.06
C THR A 43 15.52 6.44 -14.59
N GLN A 44 14.83 7.56 -14.30
CA GLN A 44 14.66 8.11 -12.95
C GLN A 44 13.29 7.78 -12.36
N LEU A 45 13.24 7.48 -11.06
CA LEU A 45 11.99 7.27 -10.32
C LEU A 45 11.53 8.61 -9.75
N ASN A 46 10.40 9.15 -10.21
CA ASN A 46 9.87 10.40 -9.65
C ASN A 46 9.14 10.11 -8.33
N SER A 47 9.83 10.45 -7.22
CA SER A 47 9.32 10.37 -5.84
C SER A 47 8.66 9.02 -5.49
N PRO A 48 9.42 7.90 -5.49
CA PRO A 48 8.85 6.60 -5.16
C PRO A 48 8.32 6.61 -3.71
N ILE A 49 7.04 6.23 -3.55
CA ILE A 49 6.33 6.29 -2.26
C ILE A 49 6.45 4.96 -1.53
N ASP A 50 6.16 3.87 -2.24
CA ASP A 50 6.09 2.51 -1.68
C ASP A 50 6.76 1.50 -2.62
N VAL A 51 7.28 0.42 -2.04
CA VAL A 51 7.90 -0.70 -2.74
C VAL A 51 7.43 -2.03 -2.14
N ILE A 52 6.88 -2.88 -3.00
CA ILE A 52 6.49 -4.23 -2.62
C ILE A 52 7.12 -5.25 -3.57
N GLY A 53 7.61 -6.35 -2.99
CA GLY A 53 8.09 -7.48 -3.78
C GLY A 53 6.91 -8.29 -4.31
N ASP A 54 6.78 -8.42 -5.63
CA ASP A 54 5.88 -9.43 -6.22
C ASP A 54 6.47 -10.82 -5.95
N LYS A 55 5.80 -11.58 -5.07
CA LYS A 55 6.25 -12.91 -4.66
C LYS A 55 6.19 -13.93 -5.81
N GLU A 56 5.29 -13.74 -6.78
CA GLU A 56 5.13 -14.66 -7.91
C GLU A 56 6.09 -14.34 -9.05
N SER A 57 6.17 -13.07 -9.47
CA SER A 57 7.04 -12.68 -10.59
C SER A 57 8.49 -12.41 -10.18
N GLY A 58 8.75 -12.22 -8.87
CA GLY A 58 10.06 -11.82 -8.35
C GLY A 58 10.46 -10.38 -8.70
N CYS A 59 9.58 -9.64 -9.39
CA CYS A 59 9.82 -8.28 -9.87
C CYS A 59 9.21 -7.26 -8.90
N PRO A 60 9.97 -6.29 -8.37
CA PRO A 60 9.40 -5.30 -7.48
C PRO A 60 8.38 -4.40 -8.20
N LEU A 61 7.39 -3.96 -7.43
CA LEU A 61 6.41 -2.96 -7.81
C LEU A 61 6.72 -1.67 -7.06
N PHE A 62 6.62 -0.55 -7.76
CA PHE A 62 6.91 0.77 -7.23
C PHE A 62 5.70 1.68 -7.41
N ALA A 63 5.26 2.27 -6.30
CA ALA A 63 4.29 3.36 -6.30
C ALA A 63 5.01 4.68 -6.61
N MET A 64 4.53 5.40 -7.63
CA MET A 64 5.03 6.71 -8.08
C MET A 64 3.91 7.74 -8.02
N LEU A 65 4.16 8.97 -8.44
CA LEU A 65 3.07 9.94 -8.56
C LEU A 65 2.03 9.49 -9.62
N HIS A 66 0.82 9.14 -9.18
CA HIS A 66 -0.36 8.71 -9.97
C HIS A 66 -0.28 7.37 -10.72
N GLU A 67 0.76 6.56 -10.50
CA GLU A 67 0.88 5.25 -11.15
C GLU A 67 1.67 4.22 -10.33
N VAL A 68 1.40 2.94 -10.61
CA VAL A 68 2.18 1.82 -10.09
C VAL A 68 2.90 1.15 -11.25
N ARG A 69 4.20 0.94 -11.11
CA ARG A 69 5.03 0.28 -12.14
C ARG A 69 5.64 -1.02 -11.64
N ARG A 70 5.61 -2.05 -12.47
CA ARG A 70 6.36 -3.30 -12.30
C ARG A 70 7.69 -3.19 -13.01
N TRP A 71 8.78 -3.52 -12.33
CA TRP A 71 10.13 -3.47 -12.90
C TRP A 71 10.75 -4.86 -12.94
N LYS A 72 11.07 -5.31 -14.15
CA LYS A 72 11.87 -6.52 -14.36
C LYS A 72 13.36 -6.17 -14.27
N PRO A 73 14.22 -7.15 -13.93
CA PRO A 73 15.65 -6.99 -14.13
C PRO A 73 15.95 -6.50 -15.55
N GLU A 74 16.81 -5.49 -15.68
CA GLU A 74 17.17 -4.81 -16.94
C GLU A 74 16.11 -3.87 -17.56
N ASP A 75 14.93 -3.71 -16.96
CA ASP A 75 13.99 -2.68 -17.40
C ASP A 75 14.59 -1.28 -17.14
N THR A 76 14.30 -0.33 -18.02
CA THR A 76 14.65 1.09 -17.83
C THR A 76 13.46 1.95 -17.46
N ASN A 77 12.23 1.52 -17.79
CA ASN A 77 10.99 2.28 -17.60
C ASN A 77 9.90 1.53 -16.81
N GLY A 78 10.08 0.23 -16.57
CA GLY A 78 9.02 -0.64 -16.04
C GLY A 78 7.75 -0.66 -16.90
N ILE A 79 6.75 -1.40 -16.42
CA ILE A 79 5.43 -1.53 -17.04
C ILE A 79 4.39 -0.95 -16.08
N ILE A 80 3.53 -0.06 -16.55
CA ILE A 80 2.40 0.45 -15.76
C ILE A 80 1.41 -0.68 -15.53
N VAL A 81 1.02 -0.88 -14.26
CA VAL A 81 0.11 -1.94 -13.82
C VAL A 81 -1.08 -1.43 -13.01
N ALA A 82 -1.08 -0.15 -12.62
CA ALA A 82 -2.23 0.58 -12.09
C ALA A 82 -2.06 2.08 -12.33
N GLY A 83 -3.16 2.79 -12.55
CA GLY A 83 -3.15 4.22 -12.92
C GLY A 83 -2.48 4.48 -14.29
N GLY A 84 -1.73 5.58 -14.38
CA GLY A 84 -0.94 5.92 -15.58
C GLY A 84 -1.62 6.84 -16.60
N SER A 85 -2.91 7.17 -16.41
CA SER A 85 -3.64 8.15 -17.22
C SER A 85 -3.66 9.56 -16.60
N GLY A 86 -2.63 9.90 -15.82
CA GLY A 86 -2.50 11.16 -15.09
C GLY A 86 -3.35 11.26 -13.82
N GLU A 87 -3.30 12.42 -13.18
CA GLU A 87 -4.08 12.69 -11.97
C GLU A 87 -5.59 12.81 -12.27
N GLY A 88 -6.42 12.22 -11.40
CA GLY A 88 -7.87 12.39 -11.42
C GLY A 88 -8.59 11.23 -10.73
N ASP A 89 -9.90 11.14 -10.96
CA ASP A 89 -10.83 10.23 -10.28
C ASP A 89 -11.43 9.15 -11.19
N ARG A 90 -11.01 9.08 -12.46
CA ARG A 90 -11.41 7.99 -13.36
C ARG A 90 -10.87 6.64 -12.88
N LEU A 91 -11.40 5.55 -13.42
CA LEU A 91 -10.99 4.19 -13.06
C LEU A 91 -9.58 3.82 -13.56
N ASP A 92 -8.99 4.62 -14.44
CA ASP A 92 -7.62 4.50 -14.94
C ASP A 92 -6.67 5.57 -14.34
N GLN A 93 -7.14 6.34 -13.35
CA GLN A 93 -6.39 7.42 -12.70
C GLN A 93 -6.28 7.23 -11.19
N LEU A 94 -5.27 7.88 -10.61
CA LEU A 94 -4.98 7.92 -9.17
C LEU A 94 -4.64 9.37 -8.77
N SER A 95 -4.93 9.79 -7.55
CA SER A 95 -4.61 11.12 -7.01
C SER A 95 -4.14 11.06 -5.55
N GLY A 96 -3.10 11.84 -5.25
CA GLY A 96 -2.49 11.89 -3.92
C GLY A 96 -1.36 10.88 -3.73
N ARG A 97 -0.97 10.67 -2.48
CA ARG A 97 -0.01 9.62 -2.09
C ARG A 97 -0.77 8.32 -1.94
N PHE A 98 -0.09 7.20 -2.18
CA PHE A 98 -0.72 5.89 -2.04
C PHE A 98 0.27 4.81 -1.64
N HIS A 99 -0.25 3.81 -0.95
CA HIS A 99 0.42 2.54 -0.70
C HIS A 99 -0.17 1.49 -1.62
N ILE A 100 0.62 0.45 -1.83
CA ILE A 100 0.24 -0.66 -2.69
C ILE A 100 0.28 -1.97 -1.92
N PHE A 101 -0.71 -2.80 -2.18
CA PHE A 101 -0.71 -4.17 -1.71
C PHE A 101 -0.90 -5.12 -2.88
N VAL A 102 -0.08 -6.17 -2.93
CA VAL A 102 -0.12 -7.18 -3.98
C VAL A 102 -0.66 -8.46 -3.39
N TYR A 103 -1.80 -8.88 -3.90
CA TYR A 103 -2.44 -10.10 -3.46
C TYR A 103 -1.94 -11.33 -4.25
N ASN A 104 -2.32 -12.52 -3.78
CA ASN A 104 -1.79 -13.78 -4.31
C ASN A 104 -2.12 -14.02 -5.78
N ASP A 105 -3.23 -13.45 -6.28
CA ASP A 105 -3.65 -13.51 -7.70
C ASP A 105 -2.96 -12.45 -8.59
N GLN A 106 -1.93 -11.78 -8.09
CA GLN A 106 -1.25 -10.62 -8.69
C GLN A 106 -2.14 -9.39 -8.88
N SER A 107 -3.32 -9.33 -8.25
CA SER A 107 -4.08 -8.10 -8.18
C SER A 107 -3.37 -7.07 -7.30
N ILE A 108 -3.51 -5.80 -7.69
CA ILE A 108 -2.86 -4.67 -7.05
C ILE A 108 -3.96 -3.82 -6.41
N TYR A 109 -3.90 -3.70 -5.10
CA TYR A 109 -4.73 -2.80 -4.33
C TYR A 109 -3.96 -1.50 -4.12
N VAL A 110 -4.62 -0.37 -4.35
CA VAL A 110 -4.03 0.97 -4.25
C VAL A 110 -4.95 1.84 -3.41
N SER A 111 -4.40 2.49 -2.39
CA SER A 111 -5.10 3.48 -1.58
C SER A 111 -5.09 4.84 -2.27
N ASP A 112 -6.18 5.24 -2.91
CA ASP A 112 -6.26 6.46 -3.71
C ASP A 112 -6.64 7.66 -2.81
N GLU A 113 -5.64 8.20 -2.08
CA GLU A 113 -5.79 9.11 -0.92
C GLU A 113 -6.75 10.28 -1.17
N HIS A 114 -6.54 11.05 -2.24
CA HIS A 114 -7.34 12.25 -2.53
C HIS A 114 -8.74 11.91 -3.05
N ASN A 115 -8.90 10.74 -3.67
CA ASN A 115 -10.21 10.25 -4.12
C ASN A 115 -10.96 9.49 -3.01
N HIS A 116 -10.34 9.31 -1.84
CA HIS A 116 -10.93 8.68 -0.65
C HIS A 116 -11.53 7.30 -0.94
N ARG A 117 -10.78 6.49 -1.67
CA ARG A 117 -11.20 5.15 -2.12
C ARG A 117 -10.02 4.19 -2.13
N VAL A 118 -10.33 2.90 -2.12
CA VAL A 118 -9.36 1.84 -2.45
C VAL A 118 -9.76 1.24 -3.79
N MET A 119 -8.77 1.13 -4.66
CA MET A 119 -8.90 0.61 -6.00
C MET A 119 -8.22 -0.75 -6.11
N LYS A 120 -8.80 -1.69 -6.85
CA LYS A 120 -8.19 -2.98 -7.21
C LYS A 120 -7.98 -3.03 -8.73
N TRP A 121 -6.75 -3.26 -9.16
CA TRP A 121 -6.43 -3.64 -10.53
C TRP A 121 -6.22 -5.15 -10.60
N MET A 122 -7.00 -5.81 -11.44
CA MET A 122 -6.69 -7.19 -11.84
C MET A 122 -5.44 -7.19 -12.72
N LYS A 123 -4.75 -8.33 -12.76
CA LYS A 123 -3.58 -8.51 -13.62
C LYS A 123 -3.92 -8.12 -15.07
N ASP A 124 -3.07 -7.29 -15.66
CA ASP A 124 -3.17 -6.79 -17.04
C ASP A 124 -4.40 -5.91 -17.35
N ALA A 125 -5.20 -5.55 -16.34
CA ALA A 125 -6.36 -4.66 -16.52
C ALA A 125 -5.94 -3.24 -16.91
N LYS A 126 -6.77 -2.57 -17.72
CA LYS A 126 -6.55 -1.18 -18.14
C LYS A 126 -7.13 -0.16 -17.16
N GLU A 127 -8.13 -0.58 -16.40
CA GLU A 127 -8.80 0.21 -15.37
C GLU A 127 -8.99 -0.65 -14.12
N GLY A 128 -9.08 0.02 -12.98
CA GLY A 128 -9.35 -0.62 -11.71
C GLY A 128 -10.84 -0.63 -11.39
N ILE A 129 -11.18 -1.27 -10.29
CA ILE A 129 -12.51 -1.22 -9.69
C ILE A 129 -12.42 -0.61 -8.29
N VAL A 130 -13.41 0.19 -7.92
CA VAL A 130 -13.54 0.68 -6.54
C VAL A 130 -13.98 -0.48 -5.66
N VAL A 131 -13.16 -0.83 -4.67
CA VAL A 131 -13.43 -1.94 -3.75
C VAL A 131 -13.76 -1.48 -2.32
N ALA A 132 -13.46 -0.22 -1.99
CA ALA A 132 -13.88 0.42 -0.76
C ALA A 132 -13.92 1.95 -0.90
N GLY A 133 -14.79 2.62 -0.14
CA GLY A 133 -14.92 4.09 -0.17
C GLY A 133 -15.51 4.62 -1.48
N GLY A 134 -15.03 5.79 -1.93
CA GLY A 134 -15.50 6.45 -3.16
C GLY A 134 -16.78 7.27 -3.00
N ASN A 135 -17.31 7.42 -1.79
CA ASN A 135 -18.51 8.19 -1.47
C ASN A 135 -18.18 9.58 -0.88
N GLY A 136 -17.04 10.15 -1.32
CA GLY A 136 -16.47 11.38 -0.76
C GLY A 136 -15.83 11.20 0.61
N PRO A 137 -15.17 12.25 1.14
CA PRO A 137 -14.55 12.21 2.45
C PRO A 137 -15.61 12.15 3.55
N GLY A 138 -15.36 11.34 4.58
CA GLY A 138 -16.21 11.28 5.76
C GLY A 138 -15.93 10.08 6.64
N ASN A 139 -16.66 9.98 7.75
CA ASN A 139 -16.48 8.94 8.77
C ASN A 139 -17.61 7.90 8.81
N SER A 140 -18.56 7.93 7.86
CA SER A 140 -19.54 6.86 7.75
C SER A 140 -18.86 5.53 7.38
N LEU A 141 -19.58 4.41 7.53
CA LEU A 141 -19.06 3.08 7.16
C LEU A 141 -18.94 2.89 5.63
N THR A 142 -19.43 3.83 4.84
CA THR A 142 -19.33 3.83 3.38
C THR A 142 -18.24 4.79 2.85
N GLN A 143 -17.63 5.56 3.74
CA GLN A 143 -16.68 6.63 3.41
C GLN A 143 -15.32 6.36 4.04
N LEU A 144 -14.30 6.96 3.42
CA LEU A 144 -12.93 7.02 3.90
C LEU A 144 -12.50 8.49 3.95
N TRP A 145 -11.42 8.80 4.64
CA TRP A 145 -10.83 10.14 4.63
C TRP A 145 -9.30 10.06 4.66
N ALA A 146 -8.70 10.35 3.50
CA ALA A 146 -7.25 10.28 3.28
C ALA A 146 -6.67 8.93 3.74
N SER A 147 -7.25 7.83 3.24
CA SER A 147 -6.76 6.49 3.53
C SER A 147 -5.43 6.24 2.85
N ILE A 148 -4.42 5.81 3.61
CA ILE A 148 -3.05 5.66 3.12
C ILE A 148 -2.61 4.19 3.13
N GLY A 149 -2.87 3.43 4.19
CA GLY A 149 -2.46 2.03 4.30
C GLY A 149 -3.53 1.04 3.84
N VAL A 150 -3.12 -0.02 3.15
CA VAL A 150 -4.01 -1.11 2.71
C VAL A 150 -3.32 -2.47 2.89
N ALA A 151 -4.03 -3.44 3.45
CA ALA A 151 -3.65 -4.85 3.42
C ALA A 151 -4.85 -5.73 3.12
N VAL A 152 -4.60 -6.92 2.58
CA VAL A 152 -5.66 -7.90 2.29
C VAL A 152 -5.31 -9.22 2.97
N ASP A 153 -6.27 -9.80 3.68
CA ASP A 153 -6.10 -11.10 4.33
C ASP A 153 -6.33 -12.27 3.35
N GLN A 154 -6.18 -13.50 3.84
CA GLN A 154 -6.34 -14.70 3.01
C GLN A 154 -7.79 -14.99 2.57
N LEU A 155 -8.76 -14.27 3.13
CA LEU A 155 -10.18 -14.34 2.79
C LEU A 155 -10.60 -13.18 1.87
N ASP A 156 -9.62 -12.52 1.24
CA ASP A 156 -9.86 -11.39 0.34
C ASP A 156 -10.48 -10.15 1.05
N THR A 157 -10.46 -10.11 2.38
CA THR A 157 -10.97 -8.96 3.15
C THR A 157 -9.93 -7.86 3.18
N ILE A 158 -10.36 -6.65 2.84
CA ILE A 158 -9.51 -5.47 2.76
C ILE A 158 -9.50 -4.77 4.12
N TYR A 159 -8.32 -4.48 4.63
CA TYR A 159 -8.08 -3.70 5.84
C TYR A 159 -7.43 -2.38 5.45
N ILE A 160 -8.00 -1.28 5.92
CA ILE A 160 -7.65 0.06 5.47
C ILE A 160 -7.33 0.92 6.69
N ALA A 161 -6.16 1.56 6.68
CA ALA A 161 -5.84 2.64 7.60
C ALA A 161 -6.53 3.90 7.10
N ASP A 162 -7.66 4.23 7.74
CA ASP A 162 -8.46 5.40 7.43
C ASP A 162 -7.94 6.59 8.25
N SER A 163 -6.81 7.13 7.79
CA SER A 163 -5.84 7.88 8.60
C SER A 163 -6.44 9.11 9.29
N ASN A 164 -7.24 9.91 8.58
CA ASN A 164 -7.86 11.11 9.17
C ASN A 164 -9.07 10.80 10.05
N ASN A 165 -9.63 9.60 9.94
CA ASN A 165 -10.68 9.11 10.83
C ASN A 165 -10.11 8.28 12.00
N HIS A 166 -8.78 8.16 12.10
CA HIS A 166 -8.07 7.50 13.20
C HIS A 166 -8.59 6.09 13.52
N ARG A 167 -8.91 5.33 12.46
CA ARG A 167 -9.49 3.99 12.57
C ARG A 167 -8.89 3.02 11.56
N ILE A 168 -9.02 1.74 11.86
CA ILE A 168 -8.86 0.65 10.89
C ILE A 168 -10.25 0.11 10.55
N ILE A 169 -10.58 0.12 9.26
CA ILE A 169 -11.84 -0.42 8.75
C ILE A 169 -11.55 -1.72 7.99
N ARG A 170 -12.33 -2.77 8.29
CA ARG A 170 -12.35 -4.00 7.47
C ARG A 170 -13.47 -3.92 6.46
N TRP A 171 -13.21 -4.37 5.24
CA TRP A 171 -14.12 -4.32 4.11
C TRP A 171 -14.04 -5.64 3.34
N PRO A 172 -14.94 -6.58 3.64
CA PRO A 172 -15.05 -7.83 2.87
C PRO A 172 -15.34 -7.56 1.38
N GLN A 173 -15.02 -8.51 0.50
CA GLN A 173 -15.43 -8.36 -0.90
C GLN A 173 -16.96 -8.30 -1.03
N GLU A 174 -17.43 -7.62 -2.08
CA GLU A 174 -18.84 -7.51 -2.45
C GLU A 174 -19.76 -6.82 -1.41
N VAL A 175 -19.24 -6.26 -0.32
CA VAL A 175 -20.03 -5.44 0.60
C VAL A 175 -19.93 -3.96 0.28
N LYS A 176 -21.01 -3.22 0.55
CA LYS A 176 -21.10 -1.77 0.26
C LYS A 176 -20.61 -0.87 1.39
N GLN A 177 -20.35 -1.42 2.56
CA GLN A 177 -19.89 -0.69 3.73
C GLN A 177 -18.91 -1.56 4.53
N GLY A 178 -17.91 -0.95 5.12
CA GLY A 178 -16.99 -1.62 6.03
C GLY A 178 -17.52 -1.71 7.45
N SER A 179 -16.69 -2.27 8.32
CA SER A 179 -16.90 -2.25 9.77
C SER A 179 -15.59 -1.91 10.47
N ILE A 180 -15.68 -1.13 11.53
CA ILE A 180 -14.52 -0.72 12.32
C ILE A 180 -13.98 -1.93 13.08
N VAL A 181 -12.67 -2.15 13.02
CA VAL A 181 -11.97 -3.19 13.81
C VAL A 181 -11.01 -2.60 14.83
N VAL A 182 -10.56 -1.36 14.62
CA VAL A 182 -9.79 -0.57 15.58
C VAL A 182 -10.27 0.88 15.46
N ASP A 183 -10.62 1.53 16.56
CA ASP A 183 -10.95 2.97 16.58
C ASP A 183 -10.44 3.68 17.84
N GLU A 184 -10.57 5.00 17.80
CA GLU A 184 -10.36 5.92 18.92
C GLU A 184 -11.55 5.98 19.90
N ASN A 185 -12.72 5.43 19.55
CA ASN A 185 -13.98 5.61 20.29
C ASN A 185 -14.31 4.45 21.25
N GLY A 186 -13.49 3.41 21.29
CA GLY A 186 -13.48 2.39 22.34
C GLY A 186 -13.16 3.02 23.70
N LYS A 187 -14.20 3.26 24.50
CA LYS A 187 -14.12 3.72 25.89
C LYS A 187 -13.18 2.81 26.68
N GLU A 188 -12.26 3.46 27.40
CA GLU A 188 -11.31 2.93 28.40
C GLU A 188 -9.84 2.78 27.93
N GLU A 189 -9.06 3.80 28.31
CA GLU A 189 -7.61 3.86 28.52
C GLU A 189 -6.61 3.59 27.35
N GLN A 190 -6.10 4.71 26.81
CA GLN A 190 -4.74 5.13 26.40
C GLN A 190 -3.71 4.16 25.74
N ALA A 191 -3.91 2.84 25.71
CA ALA A 191 -2.98 1.92 25.07
C ALA A 191 -3.29 1.72 23.58
N ASN A 192 -4.57 1.66 23.19
CA ASN A 192 -5.00 1.14 21.87
C ASN A 192 -5.44 2.22 20.87
N GLN A 193 -5.33 3.52 21.22
CA GLN A 193 -5.72 4.63 20.35
C GLN A 193 -4.76 4.80 19.17
N LEU A 194 -5.29 5.13 17.99
CA LEU A 194 -4.50 5.47 16.80
C LEU A 194 -4.46 6.99 16.59
N SER A 195 -3.37 7.47 16.01
CA SER A 195 -3.18 8.86 15.60
C SER A 195 -2.50 8.86 14.24
N SER A 196 -3.24 9.26 13.21
CA SER A 196 -2.76 9.33 11.82
C SER A 196 -2.02 8.06 11.36
N SER A 197 -2.64 6.89 11.53
CA SER A 197 -2.02 5.62 11.12
C SER A 197 -1.69 5.64 9.63
N LEU A 198 -0.45 5.29 9.27
CA LEU A 198 0.02 5.39 7.89
C LEU A 198 -0.08 4.06 7.14
N ASP A 199 0.23 2.95 7.82
CA ASP A 199 0.35 1.65 7.16
C ASP A 199 -0.03 0.51 8.10
N LEU A 200 -0.34 -0.65 7.51
CA LEU A 200 -0.73 -1.85 8.23
C LEU A 200 -0.30 -3.13 7.50
N THR A 201 -0.02 -4.19 8.26
CA THR A 201 0.31 -5.50 7.68
C THR A 201 -0.07 -6.64 8.62
N PHE A 202 -0.19 -7.84 8.08
CA PHE A 202 -0.45 -9.05 8.85
C PHE A 202 0.80 -9.91 9.00
N ASP A 203 0.97 -10.53 10.16
CA ASP A 203 1.87 -11.67 10.28
C ASP A 203 1.22 -12.97 9.78
N GLN A 204 1.98 -14.06 9.80
CA GLN A 204 1.50 -15.39 9.37
C GLN A 204 0.46 -16.00 10.32
N GLN A 205 0.30 -15.46 11.53
CA GLN A 205 -0.68 -15.88 12.51
C GLN A 205 -1.97 -15.06 12.44
N GLY A 206 -2.04 -14.06 11.54
CA GLY A 206 -3.19 -13.17 11.40
C GLY A 206 -3.21 -11.99 12.38
N ASN A 207 -2.11 -11.74 13.11
CA ASN A 207 -2.04 -10.53 13.93
C ASN A 207 -1.82 -9.31 13.04
N LEU A 208 -2.58 -8.26 13.31
CA LEU A 208 -2.49 -6.98 12.60
C LEU A 208 -1.44 -6.09 13.26
N TYR A 209 -0.48 -5.62 12.47
CA TYR A 209 0.50 -4.61 12.87
C TYR A 209 0.14 -3.28 12.21
N VAL A 210 0.10 -2.20 12.99
CA VAL A 210 -0.26 -0.86 12.53
C VAL A 210 0.86 0.12 12.86
N VAL A 211 1.26 0.91 11.86
CA VAL A 211 2.15 2.06 12.05
C VAL A 211 1.33 3.25 12.53
N ASP A 212 1.38 3.49 13.83
CA ASP A 212 0.65 4.56 14.52
C ASP A 212 1.52 5.82 14.57
N ASN A 213 1.58 6.52 13.44
CA ASN A 213 2.60 7.53 13.16
C ASN A 213 2.52 8.75 14.09
N GLY A 214 1.33 9.26 14.37
CA GLY A 214 1.13 10.40 15.24
C GLY A 214 1.53 10.14 16.70
N ASN A 215 1.59 8.86 17.09
CA ASN A 215 2.07 8.43 18.41
C ASN A 215 3.48 7.85 18.39
N TYR A 216 4.19 7.90 17.24
CA TYR A 216 5.57 7.41 17.07
C TYR A 216 5.78 5.95 17.49
N ARG A 217 4.80 5.09 17.23
CA ARG A 217 4.84 3.68 17.65
C ARG A 217 4.32 2.71 16.59
N VAL A 218 4.63 1.43 16.78
CA VAL A 218 3.99 0.32 16.07
C VAL A 218 3.18 -0.47 17.08
N GLN A 219 1.92 -0.74 16.75
CA GLN A 219 1.01 -1.50 17.60
C GLN A 219 0.67 -2.85 16.96
N ARG A 220 0.44 -3.87 17.79
CA ARG A 220 -0.04 -5.18 17.36
C ARG A 220 -1.43 -5.41 17.94
N PHE A 221 -2.38 -5.74 17.09
CA PHE A 221 -3.75 -6.08 17.44
C PHE A 221 -4.03 -7.54 17.11
N ASN A 222 -4.74 -8.20 18.02
CA ASN A 222 -5.39 -9.48 17.70
C ASN A 222 -6.83 -9.14 17.31
N ILE A 223 -7.14 -9.33 16.03
CA ILE A 223 -8.47 -9.05 15.48
C ILE A 223 -9.09 -10.34 14.97
N ASP A 224 -10.40 -10.48 15.11
CA ASP A 224 -11.11 -11.61 14.54
C ASP A 224 -11.14 -11.47 13.01
N ILE A 225 -10.46 -12.41 12.35
CA ILE A 225 -10.39 -12.55 10.88
C ILE A 225 -11.27 -13.71 10.37
N SER A 226 -12.13 -14.27 11.24
CA SER A 226 -13.01 -15.42 10.94
C SER A 226 -14.33 -15.02 10.31
#